data_AF-A0A917Z2P1-F1
#
_entry.id   AF-A0A917Z2P1-F1
#
_cell.length_a   1.000
_cell.length_b   1.000
_cell.length_c   1.000
_cell.angle_alpha   90.00
_cell.angle_beta   90.00
_cell.angle_gamma   90.00
#
_symmetry.space_group_name_H-M   'P 1'
#
loop_
_entity.id
_entity.type
_entity.pdbx_description
1 polymer ?
#
loop_
_entity_poly.entity_id
_entity_poly.type
_entity_poly.pdbx_seq_one_letter_code
_entity_poly.pdbx_strand_id
1 'polypeptide(L)' 'MSHFNYFYGIYLAKLSFSIHGEDRRGKPLVHKTLSHLKLLKEMAKLPVGLRHS' A
#
# COMPACT_ATOMS: atom_id res chain seq x y z
N MET A 1 -5.90 24.81 15.54
CA MET A 1 -5.28 24.09 14.42
C MET A 1 -5.89 22.70 14.33
N SER A 2 -6.39 22.29 13.16
CA SER A 2 -6.99 20.96 12.97
C SER A 2 -5.88 19.92 12.83
N HIS A 3 -5.75 19.02 13.81
CA HIS A 3 -4.85 17.87 13.70
C HIS A 3 -5.45 16.85 12.73
N PHE A 4 -4.95 16.80 11.50
CA PHE A 4 -5.23 15.71 10.59
C PHE A 4 -4.53 14.44 11.11
N ASN A 5 -5.22 13.52 11.82
CA ASN A 5 -4.71 12.14 11.86
C ASN A 5 -5.28 11.39 10.67
N TYR A 6 -4.39 10.62 10.09
CA TYR A 6 -4.69 9.60 9.13
C TYR A 6 -4.17 8.28 9.71
N PHE A 7 -4.94 7.22 9.50
CA PHE A 7 -4.52 5.85 9.81
C PHE A 7 -4.25 5.15 8.49
N TYR A 8 -3.09 4.52 8.37
CA TYR A 8 -2.72 3.73 7.21
C TYR A 8 -2.44 2.30 7.62
N GLY A 9 -2.94 1.35 6.83
CA GLY A 9 -2.77 -0.08 7.03
C GLY A 9 -2.31 -0.76 5.75
N ILE A 10 -1.48 -1.78 5.92
CA ILE A 10 -1.07 -2.68 4.85
C ILE A 10 -1.67 -4.04 5.16
N TYR A 11 -2.42 -4.58 4.20
CA TYR A 11 -2.97 -5.93 4.28
C TYR A 11 -2.25 -6.85 3.31
N LEU A 12 -1.66 -7.91 3.85
CA LEU A 12 -0.99 -8.97 3.11
C LEU A 12 -1.89 -10.20 3.07
N ALA A 13 -2.38 -10.56 1.88
CA ALA A 13 -3.06 -11.82 1.63
C ALA A 13 -2.19 -12.73 0.76
N LYS A 14 -2.53 -14.02 0.71
CA LYS A 14 -1.75 -15.06 0.01
C LYS A 14 -1.37 -14.69 -1.43
N LEU A 15 -2.23 -13.97 -2.15
CA LEU A 15 -2.02 -13.59 -3.55
C LEU A 15 -2.34 -12.11 -3.83
N SER A 16 -2.48 -11.29 -2.79
CA SER A 16 -2.76 -9.87 -2.96
C SER A 16 -2.18 -9.03 -1.85
N PHE A 17 -1.91 -7.78 -2.19
CA PHE A 17 -1.36 -6.76 -1.31
C PHE A 17 -2.31 -5.57 -1.36
N SER A 18 -2.73 -5.03 -0.22
CA SER A 18 -3.59 -3.85 -0.18
C SER A 18 -3.03 -2.77 0.73
N ILE A 19 -3.16 -1.52 0.31
CA ILE A 19 -2.94 -0.35 1.16
C ILE A 19 -4.30 0.30 1.38
N HIS A 20 -4.62 0.51 2.64
CA HIS A 20 -5.79 1.27 3.08
C HIS A 20 -5.33 2.47 3.88
N GLY A 21 -5.98 3.60 3.69
CA GLY A 21 -5.75 4.80 4.47
C GLY A 21 -7.05 5.54 4.69
N GLU A 22 -7.27 6.00 5.91
CA GLU A 22 -8.50 6.66 6.33
C GLU A 22 -8.25 7.84 7.26
N ASP A 23 -9.21 8.77 7.30
CA ASP A 23 -9.22 9.85 8.29
C ASP A 23 -9.68 9.35 9.68
N ARG A 24 -9.60 10.22 10.69
CA ARG A 24 -10.06 9.93 12.07
C ARG A 24 -11.52 9.45 12.17
N ARG A 25 -12.35 9.68 11.16
CA ARG A 25 -13.76 9.28 11.12
C ARG A 25 -13.97 7.99 10.33
N GLY A 26 -12.89 7.32 9.93
CA GLY A 26 -12.94 6.12 9.10
C GLY A 26 -13.27 6.41 7.64
N LYS A 27 -13.20 7.68 7.18
CA LYS A 27 -13.44 7.99 5.77
C LYS A 27 -12.24 7.50 4.95
N PRO A 28 -12.43 6.60 3.96
CA PRO A 28 -11.35 6.14 3.12
C PRO A 28 -10.79 7.29 2.27
N LEU A 29 -9.46 7.43 2.31
CA LEU A 29 -8.68 8.38 1.52
C LEU A 29 -7.92 7.65 0.41
N VAL A 30 -7.41 6.46 0.71
CA VAL A 30 -6.77 5.58 -0.25
C VAL A 30 -7.18 4.15 0.03
N HIS A 31 -7.61 3.45 -1.02
CA HIS A 31 -7.78 2.00 -0.97
C HIS A 31 -7.30 1.45 -2.31
N LYS A 32 -6.17 0.75 -2.29
CA LYS A 32 -5.59 0.12 -3.47
C LYS A 32 -5.20 -1.32 -3.17
N THR A 33 -5.71 -2.23 -3.97
CA THR A 33 -5.31 -3.64 -3.96
C THR A 33 -4.53 -3.96 -5.23
N LEU A 34 -3.40 -4.65 -5.05
CA LEU A 34 -2.56 -5.19 -6.10
C LEU A 34 -2.59 -6.72 -6.00
N SER A 35 -2.69 -7.38 -7.15
CA SER A 35 -2.44 -8.82 -7.20
C SER A 35 -0.95 -9.10 -7.05
N HIS A 36 -0.62 -10.30 -6.55
CA HIS A 36 0.75 -10.76 -6.41
C HIS A 36 1.51 -10.68 -7.75
N LEU A 37 0.90 -11.10 -8.86
CA LEU A 37 1.52 -11.00 -10.18
C LEU A 37 1.85 -9.54 -10.56
N LYS A 38 0.95 -8.60 -10.27
CA LYS A 38 1.16 -7.19 -10.56
C LYS A 38 2.26 -6.62 -9.67
N LEU A 39 2.27 -6.98 -8.38
CA LEU A 39 3.34 -6.60 -7.45
C LEU A 39 4.71 -7.10 -7.94
N LEU A 40 4.83 -8.36 -8.33
CA LEU A 40 6.07 -8.93 -8.87
C LEU A 40 6.54 -8.19 -10.13
N LYS A 41 5.62 -7.86 -11.04
CA LYS A 41 5.94 -7.08 -12.24
C LYS A 41 6.46 -5.69 -11.89
N GLU A 42 5.87 -5.02 -10.91
CA GLU A 42 6.36 -3.70 -10.46
C GLU A 42 7.72 -3.81 -9.76
N MET A 43 7.92 -4.82 -8.91
CA MET A 43 9.23 -5.07 -8.27
C MET A 43 10.33 -5.38 -9.30
N ALA A 44 9.99 -6.10 -10.37
CA ALA A 44 10.94 -6.40 -11.45
C ALA A 44 11.36 -5.16 -12.26
N LYS A 45 10.53 -4.11 -12.29
CA LYS A 45 10.84 -2.82 -12.93
C LYS A 45 11.73 -1.91 -12.08
N LEU A 46 11.87 -2.19 -10.77
CA LEU A 46 12.71 -1.36 -9.91
C LEU A 46 14.19 -1.46 -10.33
N PRO A 47 14.96 -0.35 -10.26
CA PRO A 47 16.39 -0.36 -10.49
C PRO A 47 17.06 -1.42 -9.63
N VAL A 48 18.06 -2.11 -10.17
CA VAL A 48 18.74 -3.25 -9.52
C VAL A 48 19.24 -2.90 -8.11
N GLY A 49 19.65 -1.64 -7.86
CA GLY A 49 20.14 -1.17 -6.55
C GLY A 49 19.10 -1.14 -5.42
N LEU A 50 17.80 -1.23 -5.72
CA LEU A 50 16.73 -1.24 -4.71
C LEU A 50 16.18 -2.64 -4.42
N ARG A 51 16.70 -3.68 -5.09
CA ARG A 51 16.21 -5.07 -4.95
C ARG A 51 16.88 -5.86 -3.82
N HIS A 52 17.96 -5.32 -3.24
CA HIS A 52 18.84 -6.01 -2.28
C HIS A 52 19.05 -5.23 -0.97
N SER A 53 18.25 -4.19 -0.70
CA SER A 53 18.30 -3.45 0.58
C SER A 53 17.50 -4.14 1.67
#